data_AF-A0A3R6HEV7-F1
#
_entry.id   AF-A0A3R6HEV7-F1
#
_cell.length_a   1.000
_cell.length_b   1.000
_cell.length_c   1.000
_cell.angle_alpha   90.00
_cell.angle_beta   90.00
_cell.angle_gamma   90.00
#
_symmetry.space_group_name_H-M   'P 1'
#
loop_
_entity.id
_entity.type
_entity.pdbx_description
1 polymer ?
#
loop_
_entity_poly.entity_id
_entity_poly.type
_entity_poly.pdbx_seq_one_letter_code
_entity_poly.pdbx_strand_id
1 'polypeptide(L)'
;MIEKLLGVLPEHKDYLDSLQGKVLYVADWKDENNGGISFTDYDVERAAVRLLNPSMLSVFCDKFPENALPIKKGCFSQQCECILFPQDEAEDTDDWRLFIETKYAKDEAKARDERNNYPQKMVGQIEATVEYFRNKGILREKNA
;
A
#
# COMPACT_ATOMS: atom_id res chain seq x y z
N MET A 1 -7.41 5.08 11.66
CA MET A 1 -6.32 4.14 11.29
C MET A 1 -4.95 4.70 11.63
N ILE A 2 -4.68 5.97 11.31
CA ILE A 2 -3.35 6.60 11.50
C ILE A 2 -2.84 6.53 12.94
N GLU A 3 -3.67 6.79 13.93
CA GLU A 3 -3.26 6.74 15.35
C GLU A 3 -2.78 5.34 15.75
N LYS A 4 -3.51 4.30 15.33
CA LYS A 4 -3.13 2.91 15.59
C LYS A 4 -1.87 2.51 14.84
N LEU A 5 -1.74 2.93 13.58
CA LEU A 5 -0.55 2.69 12.77
C LEU A 5 0.68 3.28 13.46
N LEU A 6 0.65 4.57 13.79
CA LEU A 6 1.79 5.27 14.38
C LEU A 6 2.04 4.86 15.84
N GLY A 7 1.02 4.36 16.55
CA GLY A 7 1.19 3.77 17.88
C GLY A 7 1.96 2.45 17.87
N VAL A 8 1.88 1.68 16.78
CA VAL A 8 2.60 0.40 16.62
C VAL A 8 3.91 0.59 15.86
N LEU A 9 3.91 1.42 14.82
CA LEU A 9 4.99 1.65 13.86
C LEU A 9 5.27 3.17 13.75
N PRO A 10 5.90 3.78 14.77
CA PRO A 10 6.08 5.23 14.81
C PRO A 10 6.95 5.77 13.66
N GLU A 11 7.83 4.96 13.09
CA GLU A 11 8.64 5.29 11.92
C GLU A 11 7.81 5.49 10.64
N HIS A 12 6.60 4.94 10.57
CA HIS A 12 5.72 5.11 9.41
C HIS A 12 5.27 6.56 9.20
N LYS A 13 5.41 7.43 10.20
CA LYS A 13 5.15 8.86 10.05
C LYS A 13 5.99 9.49 8.92
N ASP A 14 7.18 8.94 8.67
CA ASP A 14 8.12 9.46 7.67
C ASP A 14 7.78 8.94 6.25
N TYR A 15 6.86 7.99 6.15
CA TYR A 15 6.39 7.39 4.90
C TYR A 15 4.98 7.81 4.52
N LEU A 16 4.27 8.51 5.41
CA LEU A 16 2.91 8.98 5.14
C LEU A 16 2.92 10.19 4.23
N ASP A 17 2.04 10.14 3.23
CA ASP A 17 1.70 11.25 2.35
C ASP A 17 0.18 11.39 2.30
N SER A 18 -0.33 12.58 1.99
CA SER A 18 -1.77 12.82 1.90
C SER A 18 -2.11 13.69 0.71
N LEU A 19 -3.10 13.28 -0.06
CA LEU A 19 -3.57 14.03 -1.22
C LEU A 19 -5.09 14.08 -1.27
N GLN A 20 -5.57 15.18 -1.83
CA GLN A 20 -6.98 15.43 -2.10
C GLN A 20 -7.14 15.78 -3.58
N GLY A 21 -7.49 14.78 -4.39
CA GLY A 21 -7.63 14.93 -5.83
C GLY A 21 -8.81 14.13 -6.37
N LYS A 22 -9.36 14.55 -7.51
CA LYS A 22 -10.48 13.84 -8.19
C LYS A 22 -10.08 12.47 -8.70
N VAL A 23 -8.80 12.32 -9.03
CA VAL A 23 -8.18 11.07 -9.43
C VAL A 23 -6.82 11.02 -8.76
N LEU A 24 -6.52 9.90 -8.13
CA LEU A 24 -5.25 9.65 -7.46
C LEU A 24 -4.51 8.53 -8.20
N TYR A 25 -3.20 8.64 -8.28
CA TYR A 25 -2.33 7.73 -8.99
C TYR A 25 -1.27 7.18 -8.04
N VAL A 26 -1.08 5.86 -8.08
CA VAL A 26 0.01 5.17 -7.40
C VAL A 26 0.85 4.49 -8.46
N ALA A 27 2.09 4.95 -8.62
CA ALA A 27 2.99 4.42 -9.62
C ALA A 27 4.28 3.93 -8.97
N ASP A 28 4.76 2.79 -9.44
CA ASP A 28 5.96 2.13 -8.94
C ASP A 28 7.15 2.47 -9.81
N TRP A 29 8.19 3.01 -9.18
CA TRP A 29 9.44 3.46 -9.78
C TRP A 29 10.59 2.50 -9.48
N LYS A 30 10.41 1.25 -9.05
CA LYS A 30 11.50 0.34 -8.60
C LYS A 30 12.78 0.30 -9.47
N ASP A 31 12.68 0.53 -10.78
CA ASP A 31 13.82 0.57 -11.72
C ASP A 31 14.34 2.00 -12.05
N GLU A 32 13.75 3.07 -11.49
CA GLU A 32 13.95 4.49 -11.82
C GLU A 32 13.87 5.39 -10.56
N ASN A 33 14.35 6.64 -10.58
CA ASN A 33 14.14 7.61 -9.48
C ASN A 33 14.42 7.12 -8.04
N ASN A 34 15.48 6.33 -7.83
CA ASN A 34 15.83 5.70 -6.54
C ASN A 34 14.84 4.65 -6.01
N GLY A 35 13.88 4.21 -6.83
CA GLY A 35 12.91 3.18 -6.47
C GLY A 35 11.72 3.70 -5.67
N GLY A 36 10.90 2.76 -5.20
CA GLY A 36 9.70 3.03 -4.40
C GLY A 36 8.52 3.49 -5.25
N ILE A 37 7.54 4.11 -4.59
CA ILE A 37 6.27 4.49 -5.20
C ILE A 37 6.03 5.99 -5.10
N SER A 38 5.37 6.54 -6.11
CA SER A 38 4.81 7.89 -6.09
C SER A 38 3.32 7.84 -5.83
N PHE A 39 2.83 8.82 -5.07
CA PHE A 39 1.41 9.08 -4.88
C PHE A 39 1.12 10.49 -5.37
N THR A 40 0.30 10.64 -6.42
CA THR A 40 0.05 11.92 -7.11
C THR A 40 -1.42 12.09 -7.45
N ASP A 41 -1.85 13.34 -7.69
CA ASP A 41 -3.19 13.69 -8.20
C ASP A 41 -3.18 14.06 -9.71
N TYR A 42 -2.02 13.92 -10.35
CA TYR A 42 -1.82 14.04 -11.79
C TYR A 42 -1.25 12.75 -12.38
N ASP A 43 -1.51 12.55 -13.68
CA ASP A 43 -0.97 11.42 -14.43
C ASP A 43 0.54 11.59 -14.60
N VAL A 44 1.29 10.56 -14.24
CA VAL A 44 2.75 10.49 -14.33
C VAL A 44 3.23 9.83 -15.64
N GLU A 45 2.33 9.69 -16.63
CA GLU A 45 2.60 9.16 -17.97
C GLU A 45 3.18 7.73 -17.96
N ARG A 46 2.78 6.93 -16.97
CA ARG A 46 3.21 5.54 -16.79
C ARG A 46 2.08 4.65 -16.27
N ALA A 47 2.29 3.35 -16.33
CA ALA A 47 1.37 2.39 -15.71
C ALA A 47 1.27 2.65 -14.20
N ALA A 48 0.05 2.91 -13.73
CA ALA A 48 -0.24 3.27 -12.35
C ALA A 48 -1.59 2.68 -11.93
N VAL A 49 -1.76 2.41 -10.64
CA VAL A 49 -3.07 2.19 -10.05
C VAL A 49 -3.80 3.52 -10.01
N ARG A 50 -4.98 3.57 -10.60
CA ARG A 50 -5.82 4.78 -10.67
C ARG A 50 -7.02 4.64 -9.74
N LEU A 51 -7.08 5.49 -8.72
CA LEU A 51 -8.20 5.58 -7.80
C LEU A 51 -9.08 6.77 -8.18
N LEU A 52 -10.32 6.50 -8.59
CA LEU A 52 -11.31 7.55 -8.82
C LEU A 52 -11.82 8.03 -7.45
N ASN A 53 -11.69 9.33 -7.22
CA ASN A 53 -12.08 9.98 -5.98
C ASN A 53 -12.92 11.23 -6.30
N PRO A 54 -14.09 11.08 -6.95
CA PRO A 54 -14.88 12.21 -7.45
C PRO A 54 -15.33 13.16 -6.33
N SER A 55 -15.52 12.63 -5.12
CA SER A 55 -15.85 13.38 -3.91
C SER A 55 -14.66 14.14 -3.30
N MET A 56 -13.46 13.96 -3.86
CA MET A 56 -12.21 14.56 -3.38
C MET A 56 -12.02 14.33 -1.88
N LEU A 57 -12.16 13.08 -1.44
CA LEU A 57 -11.79 12.71 -0.08
C LEU A 57 -10.29 12.93 0.11
N SER A 58 -9.86 13.39 1.28
CA SER A 58 -8.44 13.36 1.62
C SER A 58 -8.04 11.91 1.89
N VAL A 59 -6.99 11.45 1.22
CA VAL A 59 -6.53 10.07 1.26
C VAL A 59 -5.07 10.05 1.71
N PHE A 60 -4.78 9.28 2.74
CA PHE A 60 -3.42 8.95 3.11
C PHE A 60 -2.89 7.82 2.23
N CYS A 61 -1.60 7.89 1.93
CA CYS A 61 -0.81 6.81 1.38
C CYS A 61 0.37 6.56 2.31
N ASP A 62 0.44 5.35 2.87
CA ASP A 62 1.60 4.86 3.60
C ASP A 62 2.52 4.12 2.64
N LYS A 63 3.54 4.83 2.14
CA LYS A 63 4.49 4.36 1.13
C LYS A 63 5.79 3.85 1.77
N PHE A 64 5.62 2.88 2.66
CA PHE A 64 6.71 2.34 3.47
C PHE A 64 7.74 1.55 2.63
N PRO A 65 9.04 1.60 2.98
CA PRO A 65 10.09 0.92 2.24
C PRO A 65 10.09 -0.59 2.53
N GLU A 66 10.93 -1.35 1.81
CA GLU A 66 11.16 -2.76 2.10
C GLU A 66 11.57 -2.97 3.58
N ASN A 67 11.09 -4.06 4.18
CA ASN A 67 11.34 -4.41 5.59
C ASN A 67 10.78 -3.41 6.61
N ALA A 68 9.70 -2.72 6.28
CA ALA A 68 9.02 -1.79 7.20
C ALA A 68 8.14 -2.49 8.25
N LEU A 69 7.85 -3.79 8.09
CA LEU A 69 6.96 -4.53 9.00
C LEU A 69 7.72 -5.54 9.88
N PRO A 70 8.33 -5.12 11.02
CA PRO A 70 9.13 -6.01 11.86
C PRO A 70 8.29 -7.03 12.63
N ILE A 71 8.67 -8.31 12.55
CA ILE A 71 8.11 -9.38 13.39
C ILE A 71 8.96 -9.53 14.66
N LYS A 72 10.28 -9.61 14.49
CA LYS A 72 11.29 -9.66 15.54
C LYS A 72 12.60 -9.08 15.01
N LYS A 73 13.61 -8.89 15.86
CA LYS A 73 14.90 -8.33 15.45
C LYS A 73 15.48 -9.05 14.22
N GLY A 74 15.66 -8.30 13.12
CA GLY A 74 16.21 -8.80 11.86
C GLY A 74 15.29 -9.71 11.04
N CYS A 75 14.00 -9.81 11.40
CA CYS A 75 13.01 -10.62 10.70
C CYS A 75 11.75 -9.80 10.48
N PHE A 76 11.39 -9.64 9.21
CA PHE A 76 10.32 -8.78 8.74
C PHE A 76 9.25 -9.62 8.05
N SER A 77 8.01 -9.13 8.09
CA SER A 77 6.92 -9.73 7.34
C SER A 77 7.13 -9.51 5.85
N GLN A 78 6.59 -10.43 5.05
CA GLN A 78 6.28 -10.07 3.67
C GLN A 78 5.26 -8.92 3.69
N GLN A 79 5.40 -8.02 2.73
CA GLN A 79 4.65 -6.78 2.68
C GLN A 79 4.35 -6.39 1.23
N CYS A 80 3.26 -5.66 1.02
CA CYS A 80 2.98 -4.97 -0.22
C CYS A 80 3.75 -3.63 -0.32
N GLU A 81 3.63 -2.93 -1.44
CA GLU A 81 4.33 -1.64 -1.66
C GLU A 81 3.67 -0.46 -0.91
N CYS A 82 2.34 -0.41 -0.78
CA CYS A 82 1.68 0.60 0.06
C CYS A 82 0.25 0.29 0.46
N ILE A 83 -0.28 1.17 1.32
CA ILE A 83 -1.67 1.16 1.77
C ILE A 83 -2.26 2.56 1.65
N LEU A 84 -3.44 2.64 1.05
CA LEU A 84 -4.25 3.86 0.97
C LEU A 84 -5.47 3.73 1.87
N PHE A 85 -5.83 4.83 2.55
CA PHE A 85 -7.00 4.90 3.42
C PHE A 85 -7.46 6.35 3.57
N PRO A 86 -8.76 6.60 3.82
CA PRO A 86 -9.26 7.95 4.01
C PRO A 86 -8.65 8.59 5.28
N GLN A 87 -8.40 9.89 5.23
CA GLN A 87 -7.91 10.65 6.38
C GLN A 87 -8.96 10.75 7.48
N ASP A 88 -10.20 11.03 7.10
CA ASP A 88 -11.31 11.12 8.04
C ASP A 88 -11.92 9.73 8.25
N GLU A 89 -12.03 9.32 9.52
CA GLU A 89 -12.85 8.16 9.87
C GLU A 89 -14.32 8.58 9.68
N ALA A 90 -14.92 8.20 8.55
CA ALA A 90 -16.35 8.42 8.35
C ALA A 90 -17.11 7.67 9.46
N GLU A 91 -17.94 8.40 10.21
CA GLU A 91 -18.48 7.94 11.49
C GLU A 91 -19.28 6.63 11.42
N ASP A 92 -19.76 6.15 10.26
CA ASP A 92 -20.63 4.97 10.27
C ASP A 92 -20.62 3.97 9.10
N THR A 93 -19.99 4.17 7.93
CA THR A 93 -20.20 3.17 6.84
C THR A 93 -19.06 2.86 5.86
N ASP A 94 -18.09 3.75 5.61
CA ASP A 94 -17.20 3.60 4.43
C ASP A 94 -15.70 3.70 4.77
N ASP A 95 -15.31 2.98 5.81
CA ASP A 95 -13.91 2.87 6.25
C ASP A 95 -13.15 1.84 5.40
N TRP A 96 -12.70 2.27 4.21
CA TRP A 96 -12.00 1.44 3.24
C TRP A 96 -10.48 1.48 3.40
N ARG A 97 -9.83 0.39 2.98
CA ARG A 97 -8.38 0.29 2.88
C ARG A 97 -8.01 -0.38 1.58
N LEU A 98 -7.08 0.21 0.85
CA LEU A 98 -6.58 -0.32 -0.40
C LEU A 98 -5.12 -0.70 -0.24
N PHE A 99 -4.84 -2.00 -0.20
CA PHE A 99 -3.49 -2.55 -0.19
C PHE A 99 -3.04 -2.72 -1.64
N ILE A 100 -1.89 -2.17 -1.98
CA ILE A 100 -1.39 -2.14 -3.35
C ILE A 100 -0.04 -2.85 -3.39
N GLU A 101 0.01 -3.92 -4.18
CA GLU A 101 1.25 -4.53 -4.66
C GLU A 101 1.31 -4.30 -6.17
N THR A 102 2.35 -3.63 -6.62
CA THR A 102 2.61 -3.42 -8.05
C THR A 102 3.77 -4.28 -8.49
N LYS A 103 3.69 -4.78 -9.73
CA LYS A 103 4.84 -5.40 -10.37
C LYS A 103 5.00 -4.88 -11.78
N TYR A 104 6.16 -4.29 -12.04
CA TYR A 104 6.59 -4.02 -13.40
C TYR A 104 7.23 -5.27 -14.01
N ALA A 105 6.71 -5.72 -15.15
CA ALA A 105 7.34 -6.72 -15.97
C ALA A 105 7.82 -6.06 -17.27
N LYS A 106 9.13 -6.14 -17.53
CA LYS A 106 9.75 -5.55 -18.74
C LYS A 106 9.30 -6.23 -20.04
N ASP A 107 8.80 -7.46 -19.93
CA ASP A 107 8.26 -8.25 -21.03
C ASP A 107 7.26 -9.29 -20.49
N GLU A 108 6.38 -9.77 -21.37
CA GLU A 108 5.32 -10.72 -21.05
C GLU A 108 5.88 -12.09 -20.60
N ALA A 109 7.06 -12.48 -21.08
CA ALA A 109 7.67 -13.75 -20.72
C ALA A 109 8.09 -13.77 -19.24
N LYS A 110 8.69 -12.68 -18.74
CA LYS A 110 9.00 -12.51 -17.32
C LYS A 110 7.75 -12.37 -16.46
N ALA A 111 6.70 -11.73 -16.99
CA ALA A 111 5.42 -11.60 -16.30
C ALA A 111 4.77 -12.97 -16.05
N ARG A 112 4.97 -13.93 -16.97
CA ARG A 112 4.37 -15.27 -16.95
C ARG A 112 5.32 -16.38 -16.51
N ASP A 113 6.54 -16.05 -16.11
CA ASP A 113 7.50 -17.04 -15.63
C ASP A 113 6.98 -17.69 -14.34
N GLU A 114 6.66 -18.98 -14.40
CA GLU A 114 6.12 -19.75 -13.28
C GLU A 114 7.02 -19.71 -12.04
N ARG A 115 8.33 -19.53 -12.21
CA ARG A 115 9.29 -19.39 -11.09
C ARG A 115 9.04 -18.14 -10.26
N ASN A 116 8.42 -17.12 -10.86
CA ASN A 116 8.04 -15.91 -10.16
C ASN A 116 6.73 -16.07 -9.38
N ASN A 117 5.94 -17.09 -9.69
CA ASN A 117 4.65 -17.41 -9.07
C ASN A 117 3.68 -16.21 -9.04
N TYR A 118 3.64 -15.43 -10.12
CA TYR A 118 2.66 -14.35 -10.27
C TYR A 118 1.34 -14.89 -10.85
N PRO A 119 0.18 -14.39 -10.39
CA PRO A 119 0.01 -13.30 -9.42
C PRO A 119 0.00 -13.76 -7.94
N GLN A 120 0.12 -15.05 -7.65
CA GLN A 120 -0.05 -15.62 -6.30
C GLN A 120 0.92 -15.02 -5.27
N LYS A 121 2.17 -14.76 -5.66
CA LYS A 121 3.15 -14.09 -4.81
C LYS A 121 2.69 -12.69 -4.37
N MET A 122 2.10 -11.93 -5.29
CA MET A 122 1.59 -10.58 -4.99
C MET A 122 0.38 -10.65 -4.05
N VAL A 123 -0.52 -11.62 -4.29
CA VAL A 123 -1.63 -11.90 -3.37
C VAL A 123 -1.10 -12.23 -1.98
N GLY A 124 -0.09 -13.10 -1.88
CA GLY A 124 0.52 -13.46 -0.59
C GLY A 124 1.15 -12.27 0.14
N GLN A 125 1.77 -11.32 -0.57
CA GLN A 125 2.29 -10.08 0.02
C GLN A 125 1.18 -9.20 0.59
N ILE A 126 0.07 -9.04 -0.14
CA ILE A 126 -1.10 -8.31 0.33
C ILE A 126 -1.70 -9.01 1.58
N GLU A 127 -1.91 -10.32 1.51
CA GLU A 127 -2.46 -11.10 2.63
C GLU A 127 -1.58 -11.00 3.88
N ALA A 128 -0.26 -11.16 3.73
CA ALA A 128 0.69 -11.05 4.82
C ALA A 128 0.70 -9.64 5.46
N THR A 129 0.58 -8.59 4.64
CA THR A 129 0.47 -7.20 5.14
C THR A 129 -0.81 -7.03 5.95
N VAL A 130 -1.94 -7.49 5.42
CA VAL A 130 -3.24 -7.41 6.09
C VAL A 130 -3.22 -8.19 7.41
N GLU A 131 -2.66 -9.40 7.41
CA GLU A 131 -2.54 -10.24 8.60
C GLU A 131 -1.64 -9.58 9.65
N TYR A 132 -0.50 -9.03 9.24
CA TYR A 132 0.37 -8.27 10.13
C TYR A 132 -0.39 -7.13 10.81
N PHE A 133 -1.13 -6.34 10.03
CA PHE A 133 -1.88 -5.20 10.55
C PHE A 133 -3.00 -5.62 11.50
N ARG A 134 -3.67 -6.76 11.25
CA ARG A 134 -4.66 -7.33 12.17
C ARG A 134 -4.01 -7.82 13.47
N ASN A 135 -2.92 -8.58 13.37
CA ASN A 135 -2.20 -9.12 14.52
C ASN A 135 -1.62 -8.04 15.43
N LYS A 136 -1.34 -6.86 14.88
CA LYS A 136 -0.91 -5.67 15.62
C LYS A 136 -2.07 -4.79 16.13
N GLY A 137 -3.32 -5.14 15.83
CA GLY A 137 -4.50 -4.35 16.20
C GLY A 137 -4.66 -3.04 15.43
N ILE A 138 -3.90 -2.83 14.35
CA ILE A 138 -3.99 -1.65 13.47
C ILE A 138 -5.31 -1.71 12.70
N LEU A 139 -5.61 -2.87 12.12
CA LEU A 139 -6.91 -3.17 11.52
C LEU A 139 -7.80 -3.91 12.51
N ARG A 140 -9.12 -3.73 12.38
CA ARG A 140 -10.11 -4.57 13.07
C ARG A 140 -10.04 -6.00 12.51
N GLU A 141 -10.32 -6.99 13.36
CA GLU A 141 -10.51 -8.37 12.89
C GLU A 141 -11.71 -8.44 11.94
N LYS A 142 -11.71 -9.40 11.02
CA LYS A 142 -12.92 -9.70 10.27
C LYS A 142 -13.98 -10.12 11.28
N ASN A 143 -15.12 -9.44 11.30
CA ASN A 143 -16.30 -10.01 11.94
C ASN A 143 -16.55 -11.39 11.30
N ALA A 144 -16.52 -12.42 12.13
CA ALA A 144 -16.78 -13.81 11.74
C ALA A 144 -18.24 -13.99 11.29
#